data_AF-A0A7W7CX94-F1
#
_entry.id   AF-A0A7W7CX94-F1
#
_cell.length_a   1.000
_cell.length_b   1.000
_cell.length_c   1.000
_cell.angle_alpha   90.00
_cell.angle_beta   90.00
_cell.angle_gamma   90.00
#
_symmetry.space_group_name_H-M   'P 1'
#
loop_
_entity.id
_entity.type
_entity.pdbx_description
1 polymer ?
#
loop_
_entity_poly.entity_id
_entity_poly.type
_entity_poly.pdbx_seq_one_letter_code
_entity_poly.pdbx_strand_id
1 'polypeptide(L)'
;MNNVVAEMLLTTPAPAAIWATLWILTLPAVLVLANPEAMRNPGEALRSLARFLRLPAGRGERKREAALEALAATQFAEEVRVAADRAALAAERWHERWEASTDEVTEAWQAWLDADARLRVRRAAAAFGTPWSAQTPTEYAARERFLHKAVRTAAGNGWLPAAAVADALAGRAGWDARLHPLDQELVVFRAAAGHLRDRYERAVAAEKTARHDATLARRTSDSLRQEAWIAAERATGLRRLVPARLSITAPASEPAVAAVWH
;
A
#
# COMPACT_ATOMS: atom_id res chain seq x y z
N MET A 1 27.56 -69.35 0.50
CA MET A 1 26.12 -69.66 0.67
C MET A 1 25.41 -69.11 -0.56
N ASN A 2 25.36 -69.93 -1.60
CA ASN A 2 24.85 -69.54 -2.91
C ASN A 2 23.32 -69.67 -2.90
N ASN A 3 22.63 -68.60 -3.28
CA ASN A 3 21.18 -68.54 -3.40
C ASN A 3 20.73 -69.43 -4.56
N VAL A 4 20.49 -70.71 -4.29
CA VAL A 4 19.88 -71.68 -5.22
C VAL A 4 18.57 -71.14 -5.81
N VAL A 5 17.88 -70.25 -5.07
CA VAL A 5 16.67 -69.55 -5.52
C VAL A 5 16.93 -68.58 -6.68
N ALA A 6 18.11 -67.95 -6.74
CA ALA A 6 18.45 -66.99 -7.79
C ALA A 6 18.81 -67.68 -9.12
N GLU A 7 19.44 -68.86 -9.05
CA GLU A 7 19.87 -69.61 -10.24
C GLU A 7 18.70 -70.37 -10.90
N MET A 8 17.68 -70.74 -10.12
CA MET A 8 16.47 -71.39 -10.64
C MET A 8 15.51 -70.42 -11.35
N LEU A 9 15.57 -69.12 -11.04
CA LEU A 9 14.73 -68.09 -11.68
C LEU A 9 15.19 -67.70 -13.09
N LEU A 10 16.43 -68.02 -13.48
CA LEU A 10 17.04 -67.56 -14.73
C LEU A 10 17.10 -68.62 -15.85
N THR A 11 16.97 -69.92 -15.54
CA THR A 11 17.25 -71.00 -16.51
C THR A 11 16.05 -71.87 -16.89
N THR A 12 14.94 -71.82 -16.15
CA THR A 12 13.68 -72.48 -16.55
C THR A 12 12.47 -71.61 -16.17
N PRO A 13 11.76 -70.98 -17.13
CA PRO A 13 10.63 -70.12 -16.81
C PRO A 13 9.40 -70.89 -16.29
N ALA A 14 9.38 -72.22 -16.38
CA ALA A 14 8.22 -73.03 -16.02
C ALA A 14 7.99 -73.17 -14.48
N PRO A 15 8.99 -73.52 -13.64
CA PRO A 15 8.75 -73.76 -12.21
C PRO A 15 8.48 -72.48 -11.43
N ALA A 16 9.14 -71.37 -11.78
CA ALA A 16 8.91 -70.07 -11.15
C ALA A 16 7.52 -69.50 -11.48
N ALA A 17 7.04 -69.70 -12.70
CA ALA A 17 5.68 -69.34 -13.08
C ALA A 17 4.65 -70.18 -12.33
N ILE A 18 4.89 -71.49 -12.17
CA ILE A 18 4.04 -72.40 -11.38
C ILE A 18 3.99 -71.93 -9.92
N TRP A 19 5.14 -71.63 -9.30
CA TRP A 19 5.19 -71.13 -7.92
C TRP A 19 4.50 -69.77 -7.75
N ALA A 20 4.69 -68.84 -8.69
CA ALA A 20 4.02 -67.54 -8.64
C ALA A 20 2.49 -67.68 -8.83
N THR A 21 2.03 -68.55 -9.75
CA THR A 21 0.59 -68.84 -9.89
C THR A 21 0.03 -69.51 -8.65
N LEU A 22 0.79 -70.41 -8.01
CA LEU A 22 0.37 -71.06 -6.77
C LEU A 22 0.22 -70.05 -5.63
N TRP A 23 1.17 -69.13 -5.46
CA TRP A 23 1.08 -68.04 -4.47
C TRP A 23 -0.08 -67.07 -4.74
N ILE A 24 -0.29 -66.70 -6.01
CA ILE A 24 -1.39 -65.82 -6.43
C ILE A 24 -2.76 -66.49 -6.21
N LEU A 25 -2.85 -67.82 -6.35
CA LEU A 25 -4.10 -68.56 -6.15
C LEU A 25 -4.39 -68.85 -4.66
N THR A 26 -3.34 -69.10 -3.87
CA THR A 26 -3.47 -69.51 -2.45
C THR A 26 -3.72 -68.34 -1.51
N LEU A 27 -3.11 -67.17 -1.73
CA LEU A 27 -3.31 -65.99 -0.86
C LEU A 27 -4.77 -65.51 -0.79
N PRO A 28 -5.52 -65.38 -1.91
CA PRO A 28 -6.94 -65.03 -1.86
C PRO A 28 -7.78 -66.11 -1.16
N ALA A 29 -7.45 -67.39 -1.38
CA ALA A 29 -8.18 -68.51 -0.80
C ALA A 29 -8.03 -68.54 0.73
N VAL A 30 -6.83 -68.30 1.25
CA VAL A 30 -6.57 -68.20 2.70
C VAL A 30 -7.27 -66.99 3.31
N LEU A 31 -7.28 -65.85 2.62
CA LEU A 31 -7.95 -64.63 3.10
C LEU A 31 -9.49 -64.80 3.14
N VAL A 32 -10.06 -65.55 2.20
CA VAL A 32 -11.48 -65.92 2.18
C VAL A 32 -11.81 -66.93 3.30
N LEU A 33 -10.91 -67.89 3.58
CA LEU A 33 -11.10 -68.87 4.64
C LEU A 33 -11.00 -68.28 6.06
N ALA A 34 -10.22 -67.20 6.23
CA ALA A 34 -10.02 -66.53 7.51
C ALA A 34 -11.22 -65.66 7.95
N ASN A 35 -12.20 -65.42 7.07
CA ASN A 35 -13.42 -64.67 7.41
C ASN A 35 -14.64 -65.61 7.48
N PRO A 36 -15.19 -65.92 8.67
CA PRO A 36 -16.26 -66.90 8.82
C PRO A 36 -17.58 -66.50 8.13
N GLU A 37 -17.80 -65.21 7.86
CA GLU A 37 -18.95 -64.73 7.08
C GLU A 37 -18.77 -64.96 5.56
N ALA A 38 -17.52 -65.01 5.08
CA ALA A 38 -17.20 -65.21 3.67
C ALA A 38 -17.53 -66.63 3.15
N MET A 39 -17.58 -67.62 4.05
CA MET A 39 -17.90 -69.00 3.70
C MET A 39 -19.37 -69.21 3.34
N ARG A 40 -20.27 -68.34 3.81
CA ARG A 40 -21.72 -68.42 3.49
C ARG A 40 -22.05 -67.85 2.12
N ASN A 41 -21.24 -66.94 1.58
CA ASN A 41 -21.43 -66.32 0.26
C ASN A 41 -20.09 -66.09 -0.45
N PRO A 42 -19.49 -67.13 -1.08
CA PRO A 42 -18.16 -67.02 -1.70
C PRO A 42 -18.11 -65.98 -2.83
N GLY A 43 -19.25 -65.73 -3.51
CA GLY A 43 -19.37 -64.73 -4.56
C GLY A 43 -19.32 -63.27 -4.08
N GLU A 44 -19.72 -62.98 -2.83
CA GLU A 44 -19.61 -61.64 -2.25
C GLU A 44 -18.21 -61.38 -1.69
N ALA A 45 -17.58 -62.40 -1.09
CA ALA A 45 -16.21 -62.32 -0.62
C ALA A 45 -15.24 -61.98 -1.76
N LEU A 46 -15.35 -62.68 -2.91
CA LEU A 46 -14.55 -62.38 -4.11
C LEU A 46 -14.82 -60.98 -4.65
N ARG A 47 -16.08 -60.54 -4.65
CA ARG A 47 -16.46 -59.18 -5.07
C ARG A 47 -15.91 -58.11 -4.13
N SER A 48 -15.88 -58.36 -2.83
CA SER A 48 -15.34 -57.44 -1.81
C SER A 48 -13.82 -57.31 -1.92
N LEU A 49 -13.10 -58.43 -2.14
CA LEU A 49 -11.66 -58.44 -2.38
C LEU A 49 -11.31 -57.74 -3.70
N ALA A 50 -12.09 -57.97 -4.76
CA ALA A 50 -11.94 -57.25 -6.03
C ALA A 50 -12.25 -55.74 -5.89
N ARG A 51 -13.12 -55.34 -4.95
CA ARG A 51 -13.42 -53.93 -4.62
C ARG A 51 -12.33 -53.29 -3.76
N PHE A 52 -11.70 -54.06 -2.88
CA PHE A 52 -10.58 -53.63 -2.04
C PHE A 52 -9.28 -53.50 -2.86
N LEU A 53 -9.03 -54.44 -3.78
CA LEU A 53 -7.96 -54.39 -4.79
C LEU A 53 -8.22 -53.32 -5.85
N ARG A 54 -9.48 -53.00 -6.15
CA ARG A 54 -9.89 -51.79 -6.87
C ARG A 54 -9.93 -50.58 -5.93
N LEU A 55 -8.77 -50.08 -5.53
CA LEU A 55 -8.67 -48.67 -5.12
C LEU A 55 -7.70 -47.96 -6.06
N PRO A 56 -8.10 -46.80 -6.62
CA PRO A 56 -8.71 -45.72 -5.82
C PRO A 56 -9.69 -44.82 -6.59
N ALA A 57 -10.99 -44.93 -6.32
CA ALA A 57 -11.94 -43.88 -6.71
C ALA A 57 -11.55 -42.51 -6.12
N GLY A 58 -10.96 -42.49 -4.91
CA GLY A 58 -10.50 -41.25 -4.24
C GLY A 58 -9.20 -40.62 -4.76
N ARG A 59 -8.42 -41.25 -5.66
CA ARG A 59 -7.26 -40.55 -6.29
C ARG A 59 -7.72 -39.48 -7.28
N GLY A 60 -8.89 -39.65 -7.90
CA GLY A 60 -9.45 -38.66 -8.80
C GLY A 60 -9.88 -37.39 -8.06
N GLU A 61 -10.56 -37.56 -6.93
CA GLU A 61 -11.01 -36.46 -6.06
C GLU A 61 -9.82 -35.69 -5.48
N ARG A 62 -8.84 -36.36 -4.86
CA ARG A 62 -7.63 -35.70 -4.34
C ARG A 62 -6.85 -34.92 -5.40
N LYS A 63 -6.79 -35.44 -6.63
CA LYS A 63 -6.13 -34.73 -7.76
C LYS A 63 -6.93 -33.52 -8.22
N ARG A 64 -8.27 -33.59 -8.19
CA ARG A 64 -9.14 -32.46 -8.49
C ARG A 64 -9.04 -31.38 -7.42
N GLU A 65 -9.07 -31.77 -6.14
CA GLU A 65 -8.86 -30.86 -5.01
C GLU A 65 -7.52 -30.14 -5.11
N ALA A 66 -6.42 -30.87 -5.36
CA ALA A 66 -5.10 -30.27 -5.57
C ALA A 66 -5.05 -29.33 -6.78
N ALA A 67 -5.77 -29.64 -7.87
CA ALA A 67 -5.88 -28.76 -9.03
C ALA A 67 -6.66 -27.47 -8.71
N LEU A 68 -7.74 -27.56 -7.94
CA LEU A 68 -8.50 -26.39 -7.47
C LEU A 68 -7.68 -25.54 -6.51
N GLU A 69 -6.94 -26.15 -5.58
CA GLU A 69 -6.06 -25.42 -4.66
C GLU A 69 -4.94 -24.69 -5.42
N ALA A 70 -4.35 -25.32 -6.44
CA ALA A 70 -3.34 -24.68 -7.28
C ALA A 70 -3.92 -23.49 -8.06
N LEU A 71 -5.15 -23.61 -8.60
CA LEU A 71 -5.84 -22.50 -9.27
C LEU A 71 -6.13 -21.36 -8.30
N ALA A 72 -6.67 -21.65 -7.11
CA ALA A 72 -6.91 -20.64 -6.08
C ALA A 72 -5.62 -19.94 -5.65
N ALA A 73 -4.53 -20.69 -5.48
CA ALA A 73 -3.22 -20.12 -5.17
C ALA A 73 -2.70 -19.20 -6.28
N THR A 74 -2.90 -19.55 -7.56
CA THR A 74 -2.51 -18.67 -8.67
C THR A 74 -3.35 -17.40 -8.73
N GLN A 75 -4.65 -17.48 -8.47
CA GLN A 75 -5.53 -16.31 -8.43
C GLN A 75 -5.13 -15.37 -7.29
N PHE A 76 -4.93 -15.93 -6.10
CA PHE A 76 -4.47 -15.17 -4.94
C PHE A 76 -3.10 -14.51 -5.20
N ALA A 77 -2.15 -15.21 -5.82
CA ALA A 77 -0.86 -14.63 -6.16
C ALA A 77 -0.98 -13.43 -7.13
N GLU A 78 -1.87 -13.51 -8.12
CA GLU A 78 -2.16 -12.39 -9.02
C GLU A 78 -2.84 -11.22 -8.30
N GLU A 79 -3.79 -11.48 -7.41
CA GLU A 79 -4.46 -10.45 -6.61
C GLU A 79 -3.47 -9.69 -5.72
N VAL A 80 -2.60 -10.41 -5.01
CA VAL A 80 -1.57 -9.82 -4.14
C VAL A 80 -0.54 -9.06 -4.98
N ARG A 81 -0.17 -9.55 -6.16
CA ARG A 81 0.70 -8.82 -7.10
C ARG A 81 0.08 -7.50 -7.52
N VAL A 82 -1.20 -7.49 -7.92
CA VAL A 82 -1.91 -6.26 -8.29
C VAL A 82 -2.01 -5.30 -7.09
N ALA A 83 -2.22 -5.81 -5.88
CA ALA A 83 -2.22 -5.00 -4.66
C ALA A 83 -0.84 -4.38 -4.40
N ALA A 84 0.24 -5.15 -4.55
CA ALA A 84 1.61 -4.67 -4.41
C ALA A 84 1.94 -3.58 -5.45
N ASP A 85 1.54 -3.76 -6.71
CA ASP A 85 1.74 -2.77 -7.77
C ASP A 85 1.00 -1.46 -7.45
N ARG A 86 -0.25 -1.54 -6.98
CA ARG A 86 -1.03 -0.37 -6.55
C ARG A 86 -0.41 0.33 -5.33
N ALA A 87 0.11 -0.44 -4.37
CA ALA A 87 0.77 0.09 -3.19
C ALA A 87 2.09 0.79 -3.55
N ALA A 88 2.84 0.29 -4.52
CA ALA A 88 4.04 0.94 -5.04
C ALA A 88 3.71 2.31 -5.65
N LEU A 89 2.71 2.38 -6.52
CA LEU A 89 2.23 3.66 -7.09
C LEU A 89 1.72 4.62 -6.01
N ALA A 90 1.06 4.10 -4.98
CA ALA A 90 0.63 4.92 -3.85
C ALA A 90 1.82 5.48 -3.06
N ALA A 91 2.85 4.67 -2.81
CA ALA A 91 4.07 5.09 -2.14
C ALA A 91 4.82 6.18 -2.93
N GLU A 92 4.88 6.06 -4.26
CA GLU A 92 5.45 7.09 -5.14
C GLU A 92 4.70 8.41 -5.03
N ARG A 93 3.37 8.42 -5.14
CA ARG A 93 2.56 9.65 -4.98
C ARG A 93 2.73 10.28 -3.60
N TRP A 94 2.87 9.48 -2.55
CA TRP A 94 3.13 10.01 -1.21
C TRP A 94 4.53 10.60 -1.09
N HIS A 95 5.52 10.01 -1.77
CA HIS A 95 6.86 10.55 -1.84
C HIS A 95 6.87 11.92 -2.53
N GLU A 96 6.23 12.04 -3.69
CA GLU A 96 6.08 13.32 -4.41
C GLU A 96 5.40 14.40 -3.54
N ARG A 97 4.36 14.02 -2.78
CA ARG A 97 3.71 14.97 -1.85
C ARG A 97 4.64 15.40 -0.72
N TRP A 98 5.47 14.50 -0.20
CA TRP A 98 6.44 14.86 0.81
C TRP A 98 7.52 15.80 0.27
N GLU A 99 8.01 15.56 -0.95
CA GLU A 99 8.93 16.48 -1.64
C GLU A 99 8.30 17.87 -1.82
N ALA A 100 7.07 17.94 -2.35
CA ALA A 100 6.35 19.20 -2.49
C ALA A 100 6.16 19.93 -1.15
N SER A 101 5.88 19.20 -0.06
CA SER A 101 5.78 19.82 1.27
C SER A 101 7.13 20.31 1.81
N THR A 102 8.23 19.68 1.42
CA THR A 102 9.60 20.11 1.78
C THR A 102 9.96 21.41 1.06
N ASP A 103 9.57 21.54 -0.21
CA ASP A 103 9.72 22.77 -0.97
C ASP A 103 8.89 23.91 -0.36
N GLU A 104 7.64 23.63 0.03
CA GLU A 104 6.77 24.61 0.70
C GLU A 104 7.36 25.08 2.05
N VAL A 105 7.91 24.17 2.85
CA VAL A 105 8.62 24.53 4.09
C VAL A 105 9.80 25.44 3.80
N THR A 106 10.58 25.15 2.76
CA THR A 106 11.74 25.94 2.37
C THR A 106 11.33 27.34 1.92
N GLU A 107 10.30 27.45 1.09
CA GLU A 107 9.75 28.74 0.64
C GLU A 107 9.22 29.56 1.83
N ALA A 108 8.41 28.94 2.69
CA ALA A 108 7.82 29.61 3.85
C ALA A 108 8.89 30.07 4.86
N TRP A 109 9.94 29.26 5.04
CA TRP A 109 11.09 29.61 5.86
C TRP A 109 11.82 30.85 5.32
N GLN A 110 12.14 30.88 4.02
CA GLN A 110 12.82 32.02 3.41
C GLN A 110 11.96 33.29 3.48
N ALA A 111 10.66 33.18 3.19
CA ALA A 111 9.73 34.30 3.29
C ALA A 111 9.68 34.87 4.72
N TRP A 112 9.68 34.00 5.73
CA TRP A 112 9.74 34.43 7.13
C TRP A 112 11.06 35.12 7.48
N LEU A 113 12.21 34.56 7.07
CA LEU A 113 13.52 35.18 7.30
C LEU A 113 13.63 36.56 6.65
N ASP A 114 13.15 36.71 5.42
CA ASP A 114 13.10 37.99 4.71
C ASP A 114 12.24 39.02 5.45
N ALA A 115 11.08 38.60 5.95
CA ALA A 115 10.19 39.46 6.73
C ALA A 115 10.81 39.87 8.07
N ASP A 116 11.47 38.95 8.77
CA ASP A 116 12.18 39.26 10.02
C ASP A 116 13.36 40.22 9.78
N ALA A 117 14.14 40.00 8.72
CA ALA A 117 15.24 40.89 8.35
C ALA A 117 14.73 42.32 8.08
N ARG A 118 13.64 42.48 7.32
CA ARG A 118 13.01 43.79 7.08
C ARG A 118 12.52 44.42 8.37
N LEU A 119 11.89 43.63 9.26
CA LEU A 119 11.44 44.11 10.55
C LEU A 119 12.60 44.59 11.42
N ARG A 120 13.74 43.88 11.43
CA ARG A 120 14.96 44.29 12.15
C ARG A 120 15.52 45.62 11.61
N VAL A 121 15.60 45.77 10.29
CA VAL A 121 16.01 47.04 9.65
C VAL A 121 15.08 48.19 10.06
N ARG A 122 13.77 47.98 10.04
CA ARG A 122 12.79 49.01 10.44
C ARG A 122 12.86 49.35 11.92
N ARG A 123 13.06 48.36 12.79
CA ARG A 123 13.28 48.59 14.23
C ARG A 123 14.53 49.41 14.49
N ALA A 124 15.62 49.13 13.77
CA ALA A 124 16.83 49.94 13.85
C ALA A 124 16.59 51.39 13.39
N ALA A 125 15.85 51.58 12.29
CA ALA A 125 15.47 52.93 11.83
C ALA A 125 14.58 53.67 12.85
N ALA A 126 13.67 52.97 13.52
CA ALA A 126 12.80 53.55 14.55
C ALA A 126 13.54 54.02 15.81
N ALA A 127 14.73 53.46 16.09
CA ALA A 127 15.56 53.86 17.22
C ALA A 127 16.05 55.31 17.13
N PHE A 128 16.08 55.90 15.93
CA PHE A 128 16.43 57.32 15.73
C PHE A 128 15.30 58.29 16.12
N GLY A 129 14.15 57.76 16.54
CA GLY A 129 12.97 58.54 16.92
C GLY A 129 12.17 59.02 15.71
N THR A 130 10.87 59.26 15.94
CA THR A 130 10.00 59.82 14.92
C THR A 130 10.18 61.34 14.85
N PRO A 131 10.46 61.92 13.68
CA PRO A 131 10.43 63.37 13.51
C PRO A 131 9.10 63.94 13.99
N TRP A 132 9.15 65.11 14.63
CA TRP A 132 7.92 65.81 14.97
C TRP A 132 7.14 66.15 13.69
N SER A 133 5.83 65.99 13.76
CA SER A 133 4.91 66.21 12.65
C SER A 133 3.66 66.91 13.16
N ALA A 134 3.17 67.88 12.38
CA ALA A 134 2.00 68.67 12.76
C ALA A 134 0.73 67.81 12.76
N GLN A 135 -0.01 67.83 13.87
CA GLN A 135 -1.24 67.04 14.04
C GLN A 135 -2.46 67.71 13.40
N THR A 136 -2.41 67.87 12.07
CA THR A 136 -3.50 68.49 11.29
C THR A 136 -4.45 67.43 10.74
N PRO A 137 -5.73 67.76 10.46
CA PRO A 137 -6.66 66.85 9.80
C PRO A 137 -6.14 66.30 8.46
N THR A 138 -5.47 67.15 7.67
CA THR A 138 -4.86 66.76 6.38
C THR A 138 -3.74 65.73 6.56
N GLU A 139 -2.92 65.89 7.60
CA GLU A 139 -1.87 64.95 7.96
C GLU A 139 -2.45 63.60 8.39
N TYR A 140 -3.50 63.59 9.23
CA TYR A 140 -4.17 62.34 9.62
C TYR A 140 -4.76 61.59 8.42
N ALA A 141 -5.38 62.31 7.49
CA ALA A 141 -5.89 61.70 6.26
C ALA A 141 -4.75 61.14 5.38
N ALA A 142 -3.57 61.78 5.37
CA ALA A 142 -2.40 61.26 4.67
C ALA A 142 -1.86 59.97 5.31
N ARG A 143 -1.79 59.91 6.64
CA ARG A 143 -1.39 58.72 7.41
C ARG A 143 -2.34 57.55 7.21
N GLU A 144 -3.64 57.80 7.23
CA GLU A 144 -4.65 56.78 6.95
C GLU A 144 -4.46 56.18 5.54
N ARG A 145 -4.31 57.04 4.51
CA ARG A 145 -4.02 56.58 3.15
C ARG A 145 -2.71 55.79 3.06
N PHE A 146 -1.68 56.23 3.80
CA PHE A 146 -0.40 55.53 3.86
C PHE A 146 -0.56 54.14 4.47
N LEU A 147 -1.20 54.01 5.63
CA LEU A 147 -1.46 52.73 6.28
C LEU A 147 -2.24 51.78 5.37
N HIS A 148 -3.33 52.25 4.77
CA HIS A 148 -4.14 51.44 3.85
C HIS A 148 -3.34 50.97 2.63
N LYS A 149 -2.49 51.85 2.07
CA LYS A 149 -1.60 51.48 0.96
C LYS A 149 -0.58 50.42 1.42
N ALA A 150 0.08 50.63 2.55
CA ALA A 150 1.08 49.71 3.08
C ALA A 150 0.50 48.31 3.34
N VAL A 151 -0.67 48.23 3.99
CA VAL A 151 -1.36 46.95 4.25
C VAL A 151 -1.81 46.29 2.94
N ARG A 152 -2.37 47.04 1.99
CA ARG A 152 -2.78 46.49 0.68
C ARG A 152 -1.59 45.95 -0.11
N THR A 153 -0.46 46.67 -0.11
CA THR A 153 0.77 46.21 -0.76
C THR A 153 1.31 44.94 -0.09
N ALA A 154 1.35 44.90 1.25
CA ALA A 154 1.79 43.72 1.97
C ALA A 154 0.87 42.50 1.71
N ALA A 155 -0.45 42.71 1.65
CA ALA A 155 -1.40 41.66 1.30
C ALA A 155 -1.26 41.21 -0.17
N GLY A 156 -1.07 42.14 -1.10
CA GLY A 156 -0.84 41.83 -2.52
C GLY A 156 0.44 41.02 -2.76
N ASN A 157 1.46 41.21 -1.92
CA ASN A 157 2.69 40.42 -1.95
C ASN A 157 2.59 39.11 -1.15
N GLY A 158 1.45 38.80 -0.55
CA GLY A 158 1.24 37.60 0.27
C GLY A 158 1.92 37.62 1.65
N TRP A 159 2.38 38.78 2.13
CA TRP A 159 3.00 38.90 3.46
C TRP A 159 1.96 39.03 4.58
N LEU A 160 0.76 39.46 4.23
CA LEU A 160 -0.39 39.52 5.12
C LEU A 160 -1.58 38.80 4.47
N PRO A 161 -2.50 38.23 5.27
CA PRO A 161 -3.74 37.68 4.74
C PRO A 161 -4.63 38.80 4.20
N ALA A 162 -5.46 38.51 3.19
CA ALA A 162 -6.38 39.48 2.61
C ALA A 162 -7.34 40.11 3.66
N ALA A 163 -7.71 39.34 4.70
CA ALA A 163 -8.52 39.81 5.82
C ALA A 163 -7.88 41.00 6.57
N ALA A 164 -6.54 41.09 6.61
CA ALA A 164 -5.84 42.20 7.25
C ALA A 164 -6.16 43.56 6.59
N VAL A 165 -6.49 43.58 5.29
CA VAL A 165 -6.92 44.80 4.60
C VAL A 165 -8.25 45.28 5.15
N ALA A 166 -9.22 44.38 5.35
CA ALA A 166 -10.52 44.73 5.92
C ALA A 166 -10.39 45.20 7.38
N ASP A 167 -9.51 44.57 8.16
CA ASP A 167 -9.25 44.99 9.53
C ASP A 167 -8.57 46.37 9.61
N ALA A 168 -7.63 46.65 8.71
CA ALA A 168 -6.98 47.96 8.63
C ALA A 168 -7.96 49.07 8.24
N LEU A 169 -8.80 48.84 7.23
CA LEU A 169 -9.86 49.78 6.83
C LEU A 169 -10.87 50.05 7.96
N ALA A 170 -11.07 49.08 8.86
CA ALA A 170 -11.98 49.20 10.00
C ALA A 170 -11.29 49.68 11.29
N GLY A 171 -9.98 49.96 11.28
CA GLY A 171 -9.22 50.36 12.46
C GLY A 171 -9.21 49.30 13.58
N ARG A 172 -9.34 48.02 13.24
CA ARG A 172 -9.34 46.90 14.20
C ARG A 172 -7.95 46.28 14.33
N ALA A 173 -7.80 45.27 15.19
CA ALA A 173 -6.58 44.44 15.28
C ALA A 173 -5.26 45.23 15.47
N GLY A 174 -5.31 46.42 16.09
CA GLY A 174 -4.14 47.25 16.35
C GLY A 174 -3.70 48.13 15.17
N TRP A 175 -4.48 48.20 14.08
CA TRP A 175 -4.25 49.13 12.98
C TRP A 175 -4.68 50.55 13.37
N ASP A 176 -3.74 51.36 13.85
CA ASP A 176 -4.00 52.75 14.24
C ASP A 176 -3.43 53.75 13.21
N ALA A 177 -4.35 54.40 12.47
CA ALA A 177 -4.03 55.42 11.49
C ALA A 177 -3.48 56.73 12.10
N ARG A 178 -3.56 56.92 13.42
CA ARG A 178 -3.04 58.11 14.12
C ARG A 178 -1.54 58.03 14.38
N LEU A 179 -0.98 56.82 14.38
CA LEU A 179 0.45 56.58 14.55
C LEU A 179 1.27 57.30 13.48
N HIS A 180 2.52 57.63 13.79
CA HIS A 180 3.45 58.16 12.78
C HIS A 180 3.66 57.10 11.68
N PRO A 181 3.84 57.47 10.40
CA PRO A 181 4.04 56.50 9.32
C PRO A 181 5.13 55.46 9.59
N LEU A 182 6.20 55.84 10.28
CA LEU A 182 7.26 54.89 10.70
C LEU A 182 6.75 53.82 11.67
N ASP A 183 5.92 54.21 12.65
CA ASP A 183 5.32 53.27 13.61
C ASP A 183 4.27 52.40 12.93
N GLN A 184 3.52 52.96 11.96
CA GLN A 184 2.61 52.19 11.12
C GLN A 184 3.34 51.11 10.32
N GLU A 185 4.48 51.45 9.71
CA GLU A 185 5.33 50.44 9.04
C GLU A 185 5.77 49.35 10.02
N LEU A 186 6.19 49.69 11.24
CA LEU A 186 6.57 48.69 12.25
C LEU A 186 5.42 47.75 12.60
N VAL A 187 4.20 48.27 12.74
CA VAL A 187 3.00 47.45 12.97
C VAL A 187 2.76 46.51 11.79
N VAL A 188 2.82 47.02 10.55
CA VAL A 188 2.67 46.22 9.32
C VAL A 188 3.71 45.11 9.23
N PHE A 189 5.00 45.44 9.39
CA PHE A 189 6.09 44.45 9.27
C PHE A 189 6.09 43.44 10.42
N ARG A 190 5.66 43.84 11.63
CA ARG A 190 5.48 42.90 12.74
C ARG A 190 4.36 41.92 12.47
N ALA A 191 3.22 42.41 11.98
CA ALA A 191 2.10 41.55 11.60
C ALA A 191 2.49 40.61 10.46
N ALA A 192 3.25 41.09 9.46
CA ALA A 192 3.74 40.28 8.36
C ALA A 192 4.72 39.18 8.82
N ALA A 193 5.71 39.52 9.65
CA ALA A 193 6.64 38.55 10.20
C ALA A 193 5.93 37.50 11.07
N GLY A 194 4.93 37.90 11.86
CA GLY A 194 4.09 36.98 12.62
C GLY A 194 3.30 36.03 11.71
N HIS A 195 2.59 36.56 10.71
CA HIS A 195 1.81 35.76 9.78
C HIS A 195 2.66 34.75 8.99
N LEU A 196 3.82 35.19 8.49
CA LEU A 196 4.73 34.32 7.74
C LEU A 196 5.38 33.27 8.64
N ARG A 197 5.63 33.59 9.91
CA ARG A 197 6.04 32.59 10.91
C ARG A 197 4.96 31.53 11.09
N ASP A 198 3.71 31.93 11.28
CA ASP A 198 2.58 31.00 11.43
C ASP A 198 2.38 30.14 10.17
N ARG A 199 2.62 30.70 8.97
CA ARG A 199 2.63 29.94 7.71
C ARG A 199 3.75 28.90 7.70
N TYR A 200 4.98 29.28 8.08
CA TYR A 200 6.10 28.36 8.18
C TYR A 200 5.82 27.23 9.19
N GLU A 201 5.30 27.56 10.38
CA GLU A 201 4.98 26.56 11.41
C GLU A 201 3.91 25.56 10.92
N ARG A 202 2.89 26.03 10.20
CA ARG A 202 1.89 25.16 9.54
C ARG A 202 2.50 24.29 8.44
N ALA A 203 3.39 24.85 7.60
CA ALA A 203 4.08 24.08 6.57
C ALA A 203 4.94 22.97 7.18
N VAL A 204 5.65 23.24 8.28
CA VAL A 204 6.43 22.23 9.02
C VAL A 204 5.54 21.13 9.59
N ALA A 205 4.36 21.47 10.12
CA ALA A 205 3.41 20.47 10.60
C ALA A 205 2.86 19.59 9.45
N ALA A 206 2.59 20.19 8.30
CA ALA A 206 2.16 19.48 7.09
C ALA A 206 3.25 18.54 6.55
N GLU A 207 4.51 19.01 6.46
CA GLU A 207 5.66 18.20 6.04
C GLU A 207 5.86 16.98 6.94
N LYS A 208 5.79 17.14 8.26
CA LYS A 208 5.88 16.02 9.21
C LYS A 208 4.81 14.96 8.95
N THR A 209 3.59 15.39 8.66
CA THR A 209 2.47 14.50 8.34
C THR A 209 2.72 13.79 7.02
N ALA A 210 3.09 14.52 5.97
CA ALA A 210 3.38 13.96 4.65
C ALA A 210 4.56 12.95 4.70
N ARG A 211 5.60 13.26 5.47
CA ARG A 211 6.75 12.37 5.69
C ARG A 211 6.34 11.08 6.40
N HIS A 212 5.48 11.17 7.40
CA HIS A 212 4.95 10.02 8.11
C HIS A 212 4.17 9.11 7.14
N ASP A 213 3.24 9.68 6.37
CA ASP A 213 2.41 8.95 5.42
C ASP A 213 3.24 8.32 4.30
N ALA A 214 4.24 9.02 3.78
CA ALA A 214 5.17 8.48 2.78
C ALA A 214 5.97 7.29 3.32
N THR A 215 6.44 7.37 4.58
CA THR A 215 7.14 6.28 5.24
C THR A 215 6.22 5.07 5.43
N LEU A 216 4.97 5.29 5.86
CA LEU A 216 3.98 4.24 6.05
C LEU A 216 3.61 3.57 4.71
N ALA A 217 3.39 4.36 3.66
CA ALA A 217 3.08 3.86 2.32
C ALA A 217 4.23 3.02 1.76
N ARG A 218 5.49 3.46 1.92
CA ARG A 218 6.66 2.67 1.51
C ARG A 218 6.72 1.33 2.24
N ARG A 219 6.56 1.31 3.56
CA ARG A 219 6.55 0.06 4.35
C ARG A 219 5.44 -0.89 3.92
N THR A 220 4.25 -0.35 3.65
CA THR A 220 3.10 -1.14 3.17
C THR A 220 3.38 -1.75 1.80
N SER A 221 3.96 -0.96 0.88
CA SER A 221 4.39 -1.44 -0.44
C SER A 221 5.45 -2.55 -0.32
N ASP A 222 6.43 -2.40 0.56
CA ASP A 222 7.49 -3.40 0.75
C ASP A 222 6.94 -4.71 1.33
N SER A 223 6.01 -4.61 2.31
CA SER A 223 5.31 -5.77 2.88
C SER A 223 4.51 -6.53 1.80
N LEU A 224 3.70 -5.81 1.01
CA LEU A 224 2.89 -6.43 -0.05
C LEU A 224 3.75 -7.04 -1.16
N ARG A 225 4.89 -6.43 -1.48
CA ARG A 225 5.85 -7.02 -2.43
C ARG A 225 6.42 -8.33 -1.92
N GLN A 226 6.75 -8.40 -0.63
CA GLN A 226 7.20 -9.65 0.00
C GLN A 226 6.09 -10.71 0.00
N GLU A 227 4.86 -10.33 0.33
CA GLU A 227 3.69 -11.24 0.29
C GLU A 227 3.42 -11.75 -1.13
N ALA A 228 3.51 -10.88 -2.14
CA ALA A 228 3.34 -11.25 -3.55
C ALA A 228 4.38 -12.30 -3.97
N TRP A 229 5.64 -12.12 -3.54
CA TRP A 229 6.71 -13.08 -3.81
C TRP A 229 6.43 -14.44 -3.17
N ILE A 230 6.06 -14.47 -1.88
CA ILE A 230 5.71 -15.71 -1.17
C ILE A 230 4.50 -16.40 -1.82
N ALA A 231 3.47 -15.64 -2.20
CA ALA A 231 2.28 -16.17 -2.86
C ALA A 231 2.61 -16.78 -4.22
N ALA A 232 3.47 -16.13 -5.00
CA ALA A 232 3.94 -16.63 -6.30
C ALA A 232 4.76 -17.92 -6.17
N GLU A 233 5.64 -18.02 -5.16
CA GLU A 233 6.38 -19.24 -4.87
C GLU A 233 5.44 -20.39 -4.50
N ARG A 234 4.47 -20.15 -3.61
CA ARG A 234 3.46 -21.14 -3.21
C ARG A 234 2.64 -21.61 -4.41
N ALA A 235 2.17 -20.69 -5.24
CA ALA A 235 1.40 -21.01 -6.45
C ALA A 235 2.23 -21.86 -7.42
N THR A 236 3.51 -21.53 -7.61
CA THR A 236 4.43 -22.30 -8.45
C THR A 236 4.66 -23.71 -7.89
N GLY A 237 4.86 -23.82 -6.57
CA GLY A 237 5.02 -25.10 -5.88
C GLY A 237 3.81 -26.02 -6.06
N LEU A 238 2.60 -25.50 -5.79
CA LEU A 238 1.35 -26.25 -5.96
C LEU A 238 1.10 -26.64 -7.42
N ARG A 239 1.37 -25.74 -8.37
CA ARG A 239 1.21 -26.04 -9.81
C ARG A 239 2.11 -27.17 -10.28
N ARG A 240 3.32 -27.32 -9.72
CA ARG A 240 4.22 -28.45 -10.04
C ARG A 240 3.72 -29.80 -9.54
N LEU A 241 2.88 -29.82 -8.50
CA LEU A 241 2.30 -31.04 -7.93
C LEU A 241 1.05 -31.52 -8.69
N VAL A 242 0.44 -30.66 -9.51
CA VAL A 242 -0.74 -31.01 -10.31
C VAL A 242 -0.32 -31.65 -11.65
N PRO A 243 -0.78 -32.87 -11.97
CA PRO A 243 -0.44 -33.53 -13.23
C PRO A 243 -0.97 -32.75 -14.45
N ALA A 244 -0.14 -32.59 -15.49
CA ALA A 244 -0.46 -31.80 -16.70
C ALA A 244 -1.77 -32.18 -17.43
N ARG A 245 -2.31 -33.39 -17.21
CA ARG A 245 -3.57 -33.87 -17.80
C ARG A 245 -4.83 -33.35 -17.09
N LEU A 246 -4.69 -32.70 -15.94
CA LEU A 246 -5.77 -32.10 -15.17
C LEU A 246 -5.64 -30.58 -15.08
N SER A 247 -4.88 -29.97 -16.00
CA SER A 247 -4.94 -28.52 -16.25
C SER A 247 -6.35 -28.21 -16.75
N ILE A 248 -7.29 -28.05 -15.82
CA ILE A 248 -8.63 -27.57 -16.10
C ILE A 248 -8.42 -26.18 -16.66
N THR A 249 -8.61 -26.04 -17.96
CA THR A 249 -8.67 -24.75 -18.63
C THR A 249 -9.75 -23.96 -17.91
N ALA A 250 -9.36 -22.86 -17.27
CA ALA A 250 -10.32 -21.96 -16.64
C ALA A 250 -11.42 -21.63 -17.68
N PRO A 251 -12.72 -21.72 -17.32
CA PRO A 251 -13.76 -21.28 -18.23
C PRO A 251 -13.47 -19.82 -18.57
N ALA A 252 -13.38 -19.53 -19.86
CA ALA A 252 -13.19 -18.18 -20.37
C ALA A 252 -14.27 -17.29 -19.75
N SER A 253 -13.86 -16.33 -18.93
CA SER A 253 -14.73 -15.27 -18.44
C SER A 253 -15.21 -14.49 -19.66
N GLU A 254 -16.48 -14.67 -20.02
CA GLU A 254 -17.19 -13.84 -20.99
C GLU A 254 -17.00 -12.36 -20.61
N PRO A 255 -16.62 -11.49 -21.57
CA PRO A 255 -16.59 -10.07 -21.31
C PRO A 255 -18.02 -9.58 -21.10
N ALA A 256 -18.35 -9.21 -19.86
CA ALA A 256 -19.56 -8.49 -19.55
C ALA A 256 -19.57 -7.16 -20.32
N VAL A 257 -20.46 -7.08 -21.30
CA VAL A 257 -20.78 -5.88 -22.06
C VAL A 257 -21.18 -4.79 -21.07
N ALA A 258 -20.31 -3.80 -20.91
CA ALA A 258 -20.62 -2.59 -20.16
C ALA A 258 -21.68 -1.80 -20.93
N ALA A 259 -22.91 -1.84 -20.42
CA ALA A 259 -23.99 -0.96 -20.82
C ALA A 259 -23.58 0.49 -20.54
N VAL A 260 -23.51 1.26 -21.63
CA VAL A 260 -23.41 2.71 -21.67
C VAL A 260 -24.58 3.31 -20.88
N TRP A 261 -24.27 4.09 -19.85
CA TRP A 261 -25.20 5.04 -19.26
C TRP A 261 -24.74 6.45 -19.65
N HIS A 262 -25.65 7.18 -20.26
CA HIS A 262 -25.56 8.59 -20.64
C HIS A 262 -25.66 9.50 -19.41
#